data_AF-X8J092-F1
#
_entry.id   AF-X8J092-F1
#
_cell.length_a   1.000
_cell.length_b   1.000
_cell.length_c   1.000
_cell.angle_alpha   90.00
_cell.angle_beta   90.00
_cell.angle_gamma   90.00
#
_symmetry.space_group_name_H-M   'P 1'
#
loop_
_entity.id
_entity.type
_entity.pdbx_description
1 polymer ?
#
loop_
_entity_poly.entity_id
_entity_poly.type
_entity_poly.pdbx_seq_one_letter_code
_entity_poly.pdbx_strand_id
1 'polypeptide(L)'
;MMLSFLLPVFGTLLATFVSGSSVLGARATSNGTYPLPMKLTGSGTYTHDPSIIYNEKSGYYYVFSTHGGVARSKALKGPWTAIGSYLPTGCSVITENAGHCDTWAPDVVNINGTYFVYYSISQFGTQKSVIGVATSKTMEYGSWTDHGMVFSSKAGDQYNSIDANVINADGKLLFTFGSYWADIFQFELAPSGLAPLSPSAPQLTHLVLNQTSPQSAEGGFIYNPPKSKYYYLFYSSGTCCAFDPAALPAPGDEYKVFVGRSESASGPFVGATGKPLTETGGTLVLASHDNVYAPGGNSVFWDPKSKRDVIAYHYRPRDDIRGDANSVLGLNYLDFSSGWPVLVS
;
A
#
# COMPACT_ATOMS: atom_id res chain seq x y z
N MET A 1 -24.56 -62.09 -73.04
CA MET A 1 -23.20 -61.98 -72.48
C MET A 1 -23.22 -60.79 -71.53
N MET A 2 -23.04 -61.04 -70.22
CA MET A 2 -22.66 -60.12 -69.13
C MET A 2 -23.57 -58.89 -68.84
N LEU A 3 -24.27 -58.89 -67.69
CA LEU A 3 -23.94 -58.21 -66.40
C LEU A 3 -24.15 -56.67 -66.44
N SER A 4 -24.59 -55.94 -65.42
CA SER A 4 -25.16 -56.19 -64.08
C SER A 4 -25.39 -54.84 -63.41
N PHE A 5 -26.54 -54.70 -62.75
CA PHE A 5 -26.84 -54.03 -61.48
C PHE A 5 -26.55 -52.53 -61.24
N LEU A 6 -27.65 -51.85 -60.86
CA LEU A 6 -27.73 -50.56 -60.15
C LEU A 6 -27.31 -50.72 -58.67
N LEU A 7 -26.50 -49.77 -58.18
CA LEU A 7 -26.11 -49.59 -56.78
C LEU A 7 -26.82 -48.37 -56.18
N PRO A 8 -27.30 -48.44 -54.92
CA PRO A 8 -27.43 -47.28 -54.04
C PRO A 8 -26.21 -47.21 -53.10
N VAL A 9 -25.65 -46.02 -52.85
CA VAL A 9 -24.69 -45.81 -51.76
C VAL A 9 -25.13 -44.59 -50.94
N PHE A 10 -25.38 -44.89 -49.67
CA PHE A 10 -25.68 -43.98 -48.57
C PHE A 10 -24.46 -43.12 -48.21
N GLY A 11 -24.71 -41.88 -47.80
CA GLY A 11 -23.72 -40.94 -47.33
C GLY A 11 -23.15 -41.30 -45.95
N THR A 12 -21.85 -41.05 -45.78
CA THR A 12 -21.15 -41.07 -44.49
C THR A 12 -20.86 -39.64 -44.05
N LEU A 13 -21.40 -39.28 -42.89
CA LEU A 13 -21.14 -38.05 -42.14
C LEU A 13 -19.75 -38.17 -41.48
N LEU A 14 -18.82 -37.27 -41.81
CA LEU A 14 -17.50 -37.21 -41.17
C LEU A 14 -17.60 -36.29 -39.94
N ALA A 15 -17.42 -36.86 -38.74
CA ALA A 15 -17.31 -36.10 -37.50
C ALA A 15 -15.88 -35.58 -37.32
N THR A 16 -15.71 -34.26 -37.32
CA THR A 16 -14.46 -33.58 -36.97
C THR A 16 -14.29 -33.54 -35.45
N PHE A 17 -13.29 -34.26 -34.94
CA PHE A 17 -12.85 -34.14 -33.54
C PHE A 17 -12.05 -32.85 -33.35
N VAL A 18 -12.63 -31.87 -32.65
CA VAL A 18 -11.89 -30.73 -32.11
C VAL A 18 -11.24 -31.18 -30.81
N SER A 19 -9.92 -31.28 -30.79
CA SER A 19 -9.13 -31.53 -29.59
C SER A 19 -9.21 -30.31 -28.65
N GLY A 20 -10.14 -30.36 -27.69
CA GLY A 20 -10.21 -29.42 -26.60
C GLY A 20 -8.99 -29.57 -25.69
N SER A 21 -8.01 -28.67 -25.83
CA SER A 21 -6.96 -28.50 -24.84
C SER A 21 -7.57 -27.79 -23.64
N SER A 22 -7.94 -28.57 -22.63
CA SER A 22 -8.30 -28.08 -21.31
C SER A 22 -7.04 -27.52 -20.65
N VAL A 23 -6.82 -26.21 -20.81
CA VAL A 23 -5.89 -25.48 -19.95
C VAL A 23 -6.56 -25.41 -18.58
N LEU A 24 -6.32 -26.43 -17.76
CA LEU A 24 -6.50 -26.35 -16.32
C LEU A 24 -5.66 -25.18 -15.84
N GLY A 25 -6.30 -24.04 -15.59
CA GLY A 25 -5.70 -22.91 -14.94
C GLY A 25 -5.21 -23.37 -13.58
N ALA A 26 -3.90 -23.59 -13.46
CA ALA A 26 -3.26 -23.77 -12.18
C ALA A 26 -3.47 -22.46 -11.40
N ARG A 27 -4.44 -22.47 -10.47
CA ARG A 27 -4.43 -21.53 -9.35
C ARG A 27 -3.10 -21.77 -8.65
N ALA A 28 -2.15 -20.87 -8.85
CA ALA A 28 -0.98 -20.78 -8.00
C ALA A 28 -1.45 -20.33 -6.61
N THR A 29 -1.94 -21.27 -5.81
CA THR A 29 -1.98 -21.10 -4.37
C THR A 29 -0.53 -21.13 -3.90
N SER A 30 0.11 -19.97 -3.80
CA SER A 30 1.32 -19.90 -2.99
C SER A 30 0.89 -20.24 -1.55
N ASN A 31 1.09 -21.50 -1.15
CA ASN A 31 1.16 -21.90 0.25
C ASN A 31 2.43 -21.30 0.86
N GLY A 32 2.57 -19.98 0.77
CA GLY A 32 3.65 -19.24 1.40
C GLY A 32 3.37 -19.25 2.89
N THR A 33 4.18 -20.00 3.64
CA THR A 33 4.24 -19.84 5.09
C THR A 33 4.86 -18.47 5.32
N TYR A 34 4.05 -17.47 5.69
CA TYR A 34 4.57 -16.15 6.03
C TYR A 34 5.27 -16.22 7.39
N PRO A 35 6.44 -15.59 7.58
CA PRO A 35 7.06 -15.52 8.88
C PRO A 35 6.27 -14.57 9.79
N LEU A 36 6.09 -14.96 11.06
CA LEU A 36 5.51 -14.07 12.07
C LEU A 36 6.32 -12.76 12.17
N PRO A 37 5.65 -11.62 12.45
CA PRO A 37 6.34 -10.35 12.68
C PRO A 37 7.31 -10.44 13.86
N MET A 38 8.28 -9.53 13.88
CA MET A 38 9.16 -9.35 15.02
C MET A 38 8.34 -9.16 16.30
N LYS A 39 8.73 -9.83 17.39
CA LYS A 39 8.13 -9.60 18.71
C LYS A 39 8.53 -8.22 19.23
N LEU A 40 7.64 -7.25 19.11
CA LEU A 40 7.84 -5.88 19.55
C LEU A 40 7.53 -5.71 21.03
N THR A 41 8.15 -4.72 21.66
CA THR A 41 7.94 -4.37 23.07
C THR A 41 7.70 -2.86 23.22
N GLY A 42 7.10 -2.46 24.35
CA GLY A 42 6.82 -1.05 24.66
C GLY A 42 5.36 -0.67 24.42
N SER A 43 4.98 0.53 24.86
CA SER A 43 3.60 1.03 24.78
C SER A 43 3.23 1.57 23.40
N GLY A 44 4.22 1.92 22.57
CA GLY A 44 4.02 2.51 21.25
C GLY A 44 3.93 1.47 20.11
N THR A 45 3.36 0.29 20.37
CA THR A 45 3.24 -0.79 19.37
C THR A 45 1.86 -0.87 18.73
N TYR A 46 0.89 -0.05 19.17
CA TYR A 46 -0.40 0.09 18.51
C TYR A 46 -0.31 1.14 17.41
N THR A 47 -0.73 0.79 16.20
CA THR A 47 -0.60 1.67 15.02
C THR A 47 -1.60 1.26 13.95
N HIS A 48 -2.16 2.23 13.24
CA HIS A 48 -2.84 2.03 11.97
C HIS A 48 -2.09 2.80 10.89
N ASP A 49 -1.96 2.23 9.69
CA ASP A 49 -1.18 2.75 8.56
C ASP A 49 0.22 3.29 8.91
N PRO A 50 1.13 2.44 9.44
CA PRO A 50 2.43 2.89 9.88
C PRO A 50 3.33 3.33 8.71
N SER A 51 3.82 4.58 8.76
CA SER A 51 5.00 5.01 7.99
C SER A 51 6.24 5.05 8.89
N ILE A 52 7.22 4.19 8.58
CA ILE A 52 8.45 4.03 9.36
C ILE A 52 9.66 4.74 8.72
N ILE A 53 10.49 5.38 9.54
CA ILE A 53 11.74 5.99 9.10
C ILE A 53 12.82 5.92 10.19
N TYR A 54 14.09 5.88 9.79
CA TYR A 54 15.23 6.01 10.71
C TYR A 54 15.84 7.42 10.63
N ASN A 55 16.01 8.05 11.79
CA ASN A 55 16.72 9.31 11.92
C ASN A 55 18.18 9.05 12.32
N GLU A 56 19.12 9.24 11.38
CA GLU A 56 20.54 9.02 11.66
C GLU A 56 21.12 9.97 12.72
N LYS A 57 20.59 11.21 12.81
CA LYS A 57 21.10 12.21 13.76
C LYS A 57 20.69 11.89 15.20
N SER A 58 19.45 11.44 15.42
CA SER A 58 18.97 11.10 16.76
C SER A 58 19.20 9.62 17.12
N GLY A 59 19.41 8.76 16.12
CA GLY A 59 19.61 7.32 16.30
C GLY A 59 18.32 6.53 16.60
N TYR A 60 17.15 7.14 16.35
CA TYR A 60 15.83 6.57 16.58
C TYR A 60 15.14 6.16 15.27
N TYR A 61 14.42 5.06 15.32
CA TYR A 61 13.32 4.76 14.41
C TYR A 61 12.07 5.52 14.89
N TYR A 62 11.29 6.04 13.96
CA TYR A 62 9.98 6.65 14.20
C TYR A 62 8.94 5.93 13.36
N VAL A 63 7.73 5.78 13.91
CA VAL A 63 6.54 5.31 13.22
C VAL A 63 5.47 6.38 13.38
N PHE A 64 4.96 6.87 12.25
CA PHE A 64 3.83 7.78 12.15
C PHE A 64 2.59 6.97 11.79
N SER A 65 1.46 7.27 12.41
CA SER A 65 0.24 6.49 12.25
C SER A 65 -0.97 7.38 12.00
N THR A 66 -2.02 6.76 11.46
CA THR A 66 -3.38 7.30 11.51
C THR A 66 -3.74 7.73 12.94
N HIS A 67 -4.57 8.78 13.05
CA HIS A 67 -4.87 9.55 14.28
C HIS A 67 -3.72 10.42 14.80
N GLY A 68 -2.71 10.65 13.95
CA GLY A 68 -1.65 11.63 14.19
C GLY A 68 -0.54 11.13 15.12
N GLY A 69 -0.64 9.89 15.62
CA GLY A 69 0.28 9.33 16.59
C GLY A 69 1.70 9.16 16.06
N VAL A 70 2.68 9.39 16.94
CA VAL A 70 4.08 9.06 16.67
C VAL A 70 4.62 8.19 17.79
N ALA A 71 5.27 7.08 17.42
CA ALA A 71 6.06 6.26 18.32
C ALA A 71 7.53 6.23 17.87
N ARG A 72 8.45 6.05 18.81
CA ARG A 72 9.88 5.89 18.48
C ARG A 72 10.57 4.80 19.29
N SER A 73 11.65 4.26 18.75
CA SER A 73 12.55 3.36 19.46
C SER A 73 13.99 3.46 18.96
N LYS A 74 14.98 3.04 19.77
CA LYS A 74 16.37 2.90 19.30
C LYS A 74 16.63 1.57 18.58
N ALA A 75 15.72 0.62 18.68
CA ALA A 75 15.83 -0.70 18.06
C ALA A 75 14.47 -1.12 17.48
N LEU A 76 14.48 -1.87 16.37
CA LEU A 76 13.24 -2.33 15.72
C LEU A 76 12.34 -3.14 16.65
N LYS A 77 12.91 -3.97 17.53
CA LYS A 77 12.16 -4.78 18.51
C LYS A 77 11.68 -3.99 19.74
N GLY A 78 11.94 -2.69 19.80
CA GLY A 78 11.58 -1.83 20.90
C GLY A 78 12.65 -1.72 22.01
N PRO A 79 12.28 -1.17 23.18
CA PRO A 79 10.94 -0.72 23.50
C PRO A 79 10.51 0.48 22.65
N TRP A 80 9.29 0.43 22.10
CA TRP A 80 8.63 1.54 21.41
C TRP A 80 7.89 2.42 22.40
N THR A 81 8.04 3.73 22.27
CA THR A 81 7.41 4.72 23.14
C THR A 81 6.63 5.71 22.30
N ALA A 82 5.33 5.85 22.58
CA ALA A 82 4.52 6.92 22.02
C ALA A 82 5.01 8.28 22.52
N ILE A 83 5.17 9.25 21.62
CA ILE A 83 5.65 10.60 21.93
C ILE A 83 4.60 11.69 21.66
N GLY A 84 3.36 11.29 21.39
CA GLY A 84 2.24 12.20 21.11
C GLY A 84 2.01 12.41 19.61
N SER A 85 1.17 13.39 19.29
CA SER A 85 0.85 13.72 17.90
C SER A 85 1.93 14.59 17.25
N TYR A 86 2.17 14.41 15.94
CA TYR A 86 3.01 15.32 15.17
C TYR A 86 2.34 16.69 14.92
N LEU A 87 1.01 16.79 15.00
CA LEU A 87 0.25 18.05 14.96
C LEU A 87 -0.58 18.24 16.25
N PRO A 88 0.07 18.52 17.40
CA PRO A 88 -0.62 18.56 18.69
C PRO A 88 -1.60 19.73 18.86
N THR A 89 -1.48 20.76 18.03
CA THR A 89 -2.37 21.93 18.01
C THR A 89 -3.44 21.85 16.92
N GLY A 90 -3.55 20.69 16.24
CA GLY A 90 -4.43 20.49 15.10
C GLY A 90 -3.80 20.84 13.76
N CYS A 91 -4.59 20.62 12.71
CA CYS A 91 -4.25 20.79 11.30
C CYS A 91 -4.81 22.12 10.78
N SER A 92 -4.08 22.80 9.90
CA SER A 92 -4.51 24.02 9.21
C SER A 92 -5.55 23.77 8.12
N VAL A 93 -5.68 22.53 7.65
CA VAL A 93 -6.68 22.11 6.67
C VAL A 93 -7.62 21.11 7.30
N ILE A 94 -8.91 21.39 7.17
CA ILE A 94 -10.00 20.52 7.60
C ILE A 94 -11.06 20.58 6.50
N THR A 95 -11.51 19.42 6.00
CA THR A 95 -12.64 19.38 5.07
C THR A 95 -13.95 19.59 5.82
N GLU A 96 -14.95 20.18 5.17
CA GLU A 96 -16.27 20.43 5.77
C GLU A 96 -16.89 19.15 6.37
N ASN A 97 -16.71 18.02 5.68
CA ASN A 97 -17.25 16.72 6.09
C ASN A 97 -16.45 16.05 7.21
N ALA A 98 -15.14 16.29 7.31
CA ALA A 98 -14.35 15.79 8.45
C ALA A 98 -14.66 16.58 9.74
N GLY A 99 -14.84 17.91 9.63
CA GLY A 99 -15.24 18.78 10.73
C GLY A 99 -14.23 18.97 11.87
N HIS A 100 -13.15 18.20 11.91
CA HIS A 100 -12.04 18.31 12.85
C HIS A 100 -10.74 17.74 12.23
N CYS A 101 -9.60 18.00 12.88
CA CYS A 101 -8.32 17.42 12.48
C CYS A 101 -8.20 16.00 13.06
N ASP A 102 -8.34 15.01 12.18
CA ASP A 102 -8.00 13.61 12.40
C ASP A 102 -7.23 13.13 11.17
N THR A 103 -5.92 12.95 11.33
CA THR A 103 -5.01 12.71 10.20
C THR A 103 -4.90 11.23 9.89
N TRP A 104 -5.11 10.84 8.64
CA TRP A 104 -5.06 9.45 8.19
C TRP A 104 -3.84 9.16 7.30
N ALA A 105 -3.37 7.91 7.37
CA ALA A 105 -2.32 7.30 6.55
C ALA A 105 -1.14 8.24 6.26
N PRO A 106 -0.44 8.72 7.30
CA PRO A 106 0.67 9.63 7.09
C PRO A 106 1.86 8.92 6.43
N ASP A 107 2.55 9.59 5.51
CA ASP A 107 3.86 9.12 5.02
C ASP A 107 4.96 10.12 5.35
N VAL A 108 6.03 9.62 5.97
CA VAL A 108 7.20 10.40 6.36
C VAL A 108 8.37 10.14 5.41
N VAL A 109 8.93 11.23 4.88
CA VAL A 109 10.08 11.18 3.96
C VAL A 109 11.10 12.24 4.32
N ASN A 110 12.39 11.95 4.14
CA ASN A 110 13.44 12.95 4.23
C ASN A 110 13.75 13.50 2.84
N ILE A 111 13.54 14.81 2.64
CA ILE A 111 13.89 15.52 1.42
C ILE A 111 14.93 16.58 1.80
N ASN A 112 16.17 16.39 1.34
CA ASN A 112 17.29 17.31 1.53
C ASN A 112 17.50 17.73 3.00
N GLY A 113 17.40 16.77 3.93
CA GLY A 113 17.62 17.02 5.36
C GLY A 113 16.45 17.66 6.10
N THR A 114 15.29 17.80 5.44
CA THR A 114 14.01 18.15 6.05
C THR A 114 13.11 16.93 6.03
N TYR A 115 12.49 16.60 7.15
CA TYR A 115 11.47 15.57 7.22
C TYR A 115 10.13 16.18 6.87
N PHE A 116 9.43 15.56 5.93
CA PHE A 116 8.06 15.89 5.54
C PHE A 116 7.17 14.78 6.05
N VAL A 117 6.00 15.11 6.57
CA VAL A 117 4.90 14.17 6.81
C VAL A 117 3.71 14.65 6.00
N TYR A 118 3.35 13.86 4.99
CA TYR A 118 2.13 14.07 4.21
C TYR A 118 1.02 13.31 4.90
N TYR A 119 -0.15 13.93 5.05
CA TYR A 119 -1.25 13.36 5.82
C TYR A 119 -2.60 13.66 5.17
N SER A 120 -3.56 12.78 5.40
CA SER A 120 -4.89 12.90 4.81
C SER A 120 -5.90 13.43 5.81
N ILE A 121 -6.88 14.24 5.35
CA ILE A 121 -8.10 14.57 6.09
C ILE A 121 -9.29 14.16 5.24
N SER A 122 -10.12 13.26 5.77
CA SER A 122 -11.23 12.66 5.03
C SER A 122 -12.34 12.17 5.97
N GLN A 123 -13.35 11.55 5.38
CA GLN A 123 -14.42 10.82 6.06
C GLN A 123 -14.74 9.57 5.22
N PHE A 124 -15.15 8.47 5.85
CA PHE A 124 -15.48 7.24 5.14
C PHE A 124 -16.53 7.45 4.04
N GLY A 125 -16.30 6.84 2.87
CA GLY A 125 -17.27 6.79 1.78
C GLY A 125 -17.40 8.06 0.94
N THR A 126 -16.44 8.99 0.99
CA THR A 126 -16.45 10.22 0.20
C THR A 126 -15.15 10.44 -0.58
N GLN A 127 -15.24 11.20 -1.67
CA GLN A 127 -14.08 11.72 -2.42
C GLN A 127 -13.71 13.14 -1.98
N LYS A 128 -14.46 13.75 -1.06
CA LYS A 128 -14.14 15.08 -0.52
C LYS A 128 -13.04 14.94 0.53
N SER A 129 -11.80 14.97 0.05
CA SER A 129 -10.61 14.72 0.84
C SER A 129 -9.51 15.71 0.48
N VAL A 130 -8.52 15.79 1.35
CA VAL A 130 -7.34 16.62 1.17
C VAL A 130 -6.12 15.94 1.75
N ILE A 131 -4.99 16.08 1.06
CA ILE A 131 -3.67 15.77 1.58
C ILE A 131 -2.99 17.08 1.97
N GLY A 132 -2.62 17.19 3.24
CA GLY A 132 -1.79 18.25 3.78
C GLY A 132 -0.34 17.81 3.98
N VAL A 133 0.52 18.76 4.37
CA VAL A 133 1.93 18.47 4.67
C VAL A 133 2.46 19.29 5.83
N ALA A 134 3.19 18.63 6.73
CA ALA A 134 3.98 19.30 7.76
C ALA A 134 5.46 18.94 7.62
N THR A 135 6.34 19.83 8.09
CA THR A 135 7.79 19.63 8.05
C THR A 135 8.45 19.73 9.42
N SER A 136 9.52 18.97 9.64
CA SER A 136 10.38 19.08 10.80
C SER A 136 11.85 18.87 10.44
N LYS A 137 12.77 19.45 11.23
CA LYS A 137 14.21 19.15 11.16
C LYS A 137 14.64 18.01 12.06
N THR A 138 13.82 17.60 13.02
CA THR A 138 14.20 16.65 14.09
C THR A 138 13.23 15.48 14.25
N MET A 139 11.97 15.63 13.79
CA MET A 139 10.83 14.74 14.04
C MET A 139 10.39 14.63 15.51
N GLU A 140 10.90 15.50 16.39
CA GLU A 140 10.50 15.52 17.79
C GLU A 140 9.10 16.11 17.96
N TYR A 141 8.44 15.76 19.07
CA TYR A 141 7.17 16.38 19.47
C TYR A 141 7.29 17.91 19.51
N GLY A 142 6.31 18.60 18.92
CA GLY A 142 6.28 20.07 18.87
C GLY A 142 7.25 20.72 17.87
N SER A 143 8.00 19.95 17.09
CA SER A 143 8.95 20.47 16.09
C SER A 143 8.37 20.64 14.68
N TRP A 144 7.12 20.20 14.47
CA TRP A 144 6.48 20.18 13.17
C TRP A 144 5.83 21.53 12.86
N THR A 145 6.01 21.99 11.64
CA THR A 145 5.33 23.16 11.07
C THR A 145 4.40 22.67 9.98
N ASP A 146 3.11 22.92 10.14
CA ASP A 146 2.10 22.63 9.12
C ASP A 146 2.11 23.69 8.01
N HIS A 147 2.05 23.25 6.75
CA HIS A 147 2.03 24.10 5.55
C HIS A 147 0.69 24.04 4.82
N GLY A 148 -0.25 23.25 5.32
CA GLY A 148 -1.58 23.13 4.75
C GLY A 148 -1.62 22.23 3.52
N MET A 149 -2.53 22.55 2.59
CA MET A 149 -2.95 21.64 1.53
C MET A 149 -1.91 21.53 0.41
N VAL A 150 -1.64 20.28 0.01
CA VAL A 150 -0.87 19.94 -1.19
C VAL A 150 -1.81 19.63 -2.35
N PHE A 151 -2.78 18.74 -2.12
CA PHE A 151 -3.67 18.23 -3.16
C PHE A 151 -5.02 17.85 -2.56
N SER A 152 -6.10 17.96 -3.34
CA SER A 152 -7.46 17.62 -2.90
C SER A 152 -8.29 16.99 -4.01
N SER A 153 -9.39 16.38 -3.61
CA SER A 153 -10.39 15.78 -4.48
C SER A 153 -11.79 16.19 -4.03
N LYS A 154 -12.75 16.08 -4.94
CA LYS A 154 -14.17 16.37 -4.71
C LYS A 154 -15.03 15.22 -5.22
N ALA A 155 -16.29 15.23 -4.81
CA ALA A 155 -17.28 14.29 -5.33
C ALA A 155 -17.34 14.35 -6.87
N GLY A 156 -17.26 13.19 -7.51
CA GLY A 156 -17.27 13.04 -8.97
C GLY A 156 -15.90 12.99 -9.63
N ASP A 157 -14.80 13.19 -8.89
CA ASP A 157 -13.46 12.90 -9.41
C ASP A 157 -13.29 11.39 -9.66
N GLN A 158 -12.18 10.97 -10.26
CA GLN A 158 -11.91 9.54 -10.50
C GLN A 158 -11.31 8.83 -9.27
N TYR A 159 -10.79 9.59 -8.33
CA TYR A 159 -9.98 9.12 -7.21
C TYR A 159 -10.43 9.77 -5.90
N ASN A 160 -9.88 9.27 -4.80
CA ASN A 160 -9.88 9.93 -3.51
C ASN A 160 -8.46 10.40 -3.16
N SER A 161 -8.29 11.66 -2.78
CA SER A 161 -6.99 12.22 -2.41
C SER A 161 -6.65 11.93 -0.95
N ILE A 162 -6.26 10.67 -0.69
CA ILE A 162 -5.71 10.21 0.60
C ILE A 162 -4.51 9.29 0.35
N ASP A 163 -3.89 8.78 1.42
CA ASP A 163 -2.86 7.74 1.40
C ASP A 163 -1.64 8.10 0.54
N ALA A 164 -1.03 9.24 0.87
CA ALA A 164 0.13 9.74 0.13
C ALA A 164 1.37 8.85 0.33
N ASN A 165 2.20 8.76 -0.70
CA ASN A 165 3.57 8.30 -0.61
C ASN A 165 4.47 9.14 -1.52
N VAL A 166 5.68 9.46 -1.05
CA VAL A 166 6.65 10.26 -1.82
C VAL A 166 7.98 9.53 -2.00
N ILE A 167 8.45 9.46 -3.24
CA ILE A 167 9.78 8.96 -3.60
C ILE A 167 10.54 10.01 -4.41
N ASN A 168 11.85 10.11 -4.17
CA ASN A 168 12.76 10.79 -5.08
C ASN A 168 13.25 9.78 -6.13
N ALA A 169 12.84 9.97 -7.38
CA ALA A 169 13.30 9.20 -8.53
C ALA A 169 14.06 10.12 -9.48
N ASP A 170 15.39 9.97 -9.54
CA ASP A 170 16.28 10.74 -10.42
C ASP A 170 16.12 12.27 -10.31
N GLY A 171 15.93 12.77 -9.09
CA GLY A 171 15.77 14.21 -8.81
C GLY A 171 14.34 14.72 -8.92
N LYS A 172 13.39 13.86 -9.33
CA LYS A 172 11.96 14.17 -9.34
C LYS A 172 11.30 13.65 -8.08
N LEU A 173 10.47 14.47 -7.46
CA LEU A 173 9.63 14.07 -6.33
C LEU A 173 8.31 13.52 -6.91
N LEU A 174 8.16 12.21 -6.91
CA LEU A 174 6.92 11.57 -7.35
C LEU A 174 6.02 11.33 -6.14
N PHE A 175 4.77 11.73 -6.28
CA PHE A 175 3.75 11.69 -5.25
C PHE A 175 2.64 10.75 -5.68
N THR A 176 2.63 9.57 -5.06
CA THR A 176 1.60 8.54 -5.22
C THR A 176 0.52 8.78 -4.18
N PHE A 177 -0.74 8.56 -4.54
CA PHE A 177 -1.88 8.72 -3.65
C PHE A 177 -3.06 7.87 -4.16
N GLY A 178 -4.07 7.65 -3.33
CA GLY A 178 -5.32 7.07 -3.76
C GLY A 178 -5.79 5.91 -2.90
N SER A 179 -7.10 5.83 -2.77
CA SER A 179 -7.81 4.79 -2.02
C SER A 179 -9.22 4.69 -2.59
N TYR A 180 -9.61 3.48 -3.04
CA TYR A 180 -10.91 3.19 -3.65
C TYR A 180 -11.19 4.00 -4.93
N TRP A 181 -12.41 3.91 -5.48
CA TRP A 181 -12.80 4.46 -6.78
C TRP A 181 -11.96 3.88 -7.93
N ALA A 182 -11.12 4.69 -8.57
CA ALA A 182 -10.12 4.21 -9.53
C ALA A 182 -8.76 3.95 -8.86
N ASP A 183 -8.76 3.68 -7.55
CA ASP A 183 -7.62 3.31 -6.73
C ASP A 183 -6.46 4.33 -6.77
N ILE A 184 -5.30 3.98 -7.36
CA ILE A 184 -4.01 4.65 -7.07
C ILE A 184 -3.49 5.42 -8.28
N PHE A 185 -3.14 6.69 -8.04
CA PHE A 185 -2.60 7.62 -9.02
C PHE A 185 -1.27 8.22 -8.56
N GLN A 186 -0.56 8.88 -9.47
CA GLN A 186 0.67 9.59 -9.18
C GLN A 186 0.78 10.90 -9.98
N PHE A 187 1.40 11.92 -9.39
CA PHE A 187 1.88 13.11 -10.08
C PHE A 187 3.27 13.52 -9.58
N GLU A 188 3.89 14.51 -10.22
CA GLU A 188 5.17 15.09 -9.80
C GLU A 188 4.94 16.30 -8.88
N LEU A 189 5.57 16.33 -7.72
CA LEU A 189 5.63 17.49 -6.83
C LEU A 189 6.64 18.52 -7.34
N ALA A 190 6.39 19.78 -7.01
CA ALA A 190 7.40 20.82 -7.10
C ALA A 190 8.59 20.48 -6.19
N PRO A 191 9.82 20.94 -6.50
CA PRO A 191 11.00 20.67 -5.67
C PRO A 191 10.90 21.13 -4.21
N SER A 192 9.97 22.05 -3.90
CA SER A 192 9.67 22.45 -2.52
C SER A 192 9.05 21.31 -1.69
N GLY A 193 8.42 20.32 -2.33
CA GLY A 193 7.64 19.28 -1.69
C GLY A 193 6.26 19.75 -1.19
N LEU A 194 5.89 21.01 -1.41
CA LEU A 194 4.69 21.62 -0.80
C LEU A 194 3.48 21.71 -1.75
N ALA A 195 3.66 21.46 -3.04
CA ALA A 195 2.60 21.54 -4.04
C ALA A 195 2.93 20.65 -5.25
N PRO A 196 1.94 20.28 -6.08
CA PRO A 196 2.20 19.69 -7.39
C PRO A 196 3.10 20.58 -8.24
N LEU A 197 3.88 19.99 -9.13
CA LEU A 197 4.74 20.73 -10.07
C LEU A 197 3.93 21.67 -10.98
N SER A 198 2.71 21.24 -11.34
CA SER A 198 1.72 22.01 -12.09
C SER A 198 0.45 22.19 -11.26
N PRO A 199 0.38 23.15 -10.30
CA PRO A 199 -0.69 23.23 -9.30
C PRO A 199 -2.11 23.34 -9.89
N SER A 200 -2.27 24.00 -11.03
CA SER A 200 -3.59 24.18 -11.66
C SER A 200 -4.08 22.97 -12.44
N ALA A 201 -3.17 22.08 -12.86
CA ALA A 201 -3.48 20.89 -13.65
C ALA A 201 -2.35 19.85 -13.53
N PRO A 202 -2.27 19.13 -12.40
CA PRO A 202 -1.28 18.06 -12.22
C PRO A 202 -1.47 16.99 -13.31
N GLN A 203 -0.36 16.54 -13.89
CA GLN A 203 -0.38 15.43 -14.83
C GLN A 203 -0.47 14.12 -14.04
N LEU A 204 -1.62 13.46 -14.12
CA LEU A 204 -1.90 12.25 -13.37
C LEU A 204 -1.53 11.00 -14.17
N THR A 205 -0.83 10.08 -13.53
CA THR A 205 -0.57 8.72 -14.03
C THR A 205 -1.36 7.74 -13.19
N HIS A 206 -2.16 6.88 -13.82
CA HIS A 206 -2.93 5.84 -13.14
C HIS A 206 -2.03 4.60 -12.95
N LEU A 207 -1.85 4.15 -11.71
CA LEU A 207 -0.87 3.12 -11.36
C LEU A 207 -1.50 1.76 -11.03
N VAL A 208 -2.66 1.74 -10.39
CA VAL A 208 -3.35 0.51 -9.96
C VAL A 208 -4.84 0.66 -10.21
N LEU A 209 -5.48 -0.39 -10.72
CA LEU A 209 -6.93 -0.54 -10.77
C LEU A 209 -7.29 -2.00 -10.48
N ASN A 210 -7.85 -2.25 -9.30
CA ASN A 210 -8.40 -3.54 -8.91
C ASN A 210 -9.92 -3.53 -9.08
N GLN A 211 -10.39 -4.24 -10.10
CA GLN A 211 -11.80 -4.38 -10.43
C GLN A 211 -12.42 -5.62 -9.77
N THR A 212 -11.67 -6.34 -8.93
CA THR A 212 -12.21 -7.47 -8.16
C THR A 212 -13.10 -6.91 -7.07
N SER A 213 -14.41 -7.13 -7.13
CA SER A 213 -15.32 -6.75 -6.05
C SER A 213 -15.29 -7.80 -4.92
N PRO A 214 -15.26 -7.41 -3.63
CA PRO A 214 -15.30 -6.05 -3.06
C PRO A 214 -13.90 -5.46 -2.76
N GLN A 215 -12.87 -5.89 -3.48
CA GLN A 215 -11.46 -5.65 -3.20
C GLN A 215 -10.91 -4.41 -3.94
N SER A 216 -11.40 -3.21 -3.60
CA SER A 216 -10.71 -1.98 -3.99
C SER A 216 -9.29 -1.91 -3.41
N ALA A 217 -8.45 -1.04 -3.96
CA ALA A 217 -7.06 -0.87 -3.54
C ALA A 217 -6.80 0.51 -2.92
N GLU A 218 -5.82 0.57 -2.01
CA GLU A 218 -5.39 1.78 -1.32
C GLU A 218 -3.94 1.68 -0.82
N GLY A 219 -3.44 2.73 -0.16
CA GLY A 219 -2.13 2.70 0.51
C GLY A 219 -0.96 2.46 -0.44
N GLY A 220 -0.94 3.12 -1.59
CA GLY A 220 0.12 2.95 -2.60
C GLY A 220 1.48 3.41 -2.08
N PHE A 221 2.45 2.49 -1.96
CA PHE A 221 3.81 2.77 -1.47
C PHE A 221 4.87 2.33 -2.48
N ILE A 222 5.59 3.28 -3.08
CA ILE A 222 6.66 3.00 -4.03
C ILE A 222 8.00 2.93 -3.31
N TYR A 223 8.70 1.82 -3.54
CA TYR A 223 10.01 1.57 -2.96
C TYR A 223 11.02 1.10 -4.02
N ASN A 224 12.24 1.61 -3.97
CA ASN A 224 13.37 1.08 -4.74
C ASN A 224 14.40 0.47 -3.77
N PRO A 225 14.46 -0.87 -3.65
CA PRO A 225 15.44 -1.54 -2.82
C PRO A 225 16.86 -1.20 -3.30
N PRO A 226 17.84 -1.08 -2.40
CA PRO A 226 19.22 -0.88 -2.79
C PRO A 226 19.67 -1.98 -3.77
N LYS A 227 20.33 -1.57 -4.86
CA LYS A 227 20.84 -2.45 -5.94
C LYS A 227 19.75 -3.07 -6.84
N SER A 228 18.47 -2.78 -6.61
CA SER A 228 17.41 -3.16 -7.55
C SER A 228 17.34 -2.17 -8.71
N LYS A 229 17.24 -2.69 -9.94
CA LYS A 229 16.85 -1.88 -11.12
C LYS A 229 15.35 -1.61 -11.20
N TYR A 230 14.56 -2.24 -10.33
CA TYR A 230 13.11 -2.12 -10.28
C TYR A 230 12.66 -1.23 -9.12
N TYR A 231 11.65 -0.43 -9.39
CA TYR A 231 10.73 0.14 -8.43
C TYR A 231 9.60 -0.86 -8.15
N TYR A 232 9.19 -0.96 -6.90
CA TYR A 232 8.08 -1.80 -6.45
C TYR A 232 6.98 -0.91 -5.90
N LEU A 233 5.78 -1.03 -6.46
CA LEU A 233 4.57 -0.39 -5.93
C LEU A 233 3.82 -1.41 -5.10
N PHE A 234 3.92 -1.28 -3.78
CA PHE A 234 3.10 -1.99 -2.82
C PHE A 234 1.74 -1.29 -2.72
N TYR A 235 0.68 -2.05 -2.48
CA TYR A 235 -0.65 -1.53 -2.18
C TYR A 235 -1.41 -2.59 -1.40
N SER A 236 -2.41 -2.15 -0.63
CA SER A 236 -3.29 -3.06 0.10
C SER A 236 -4.65 -3.16 -0.57
N SER A 237 -5.29 -4.31 -0.48
CA SER A 237 -6.61 -4.54 -1.07
C SER A 237 -7.41 -5.57 -0.29
N GLY A 238 -8.74 -5.45 -0.32
CA GLY A 238 -9.67 -6.26 0.47
C GLY A 238 -10.35 -5.46 1.57
N THR A 239 -11.12 -6.15 2.42
CA THR A 239 -11.92 -5.50 3.45
C THR A 239 -11.07 -5.14 4.67
N CYS A 240 -11.05 -3.84 4.96
CA CYS A 240 -10.48 -3.19 6.14
C CYS A 240 -11.51 -2.17 6.65
N CYS A 241 -11.45 -1.58 7.84
CA CYS A 241 -10.58 -1.79 9.01
C CYS A 241 -11.42 -1.88 10.30
N ALA A 242 -12.75 -1.74 10.15
CA ALA A 242 -13.75 -1.87 11.18
C ALA A 242 -14.34 -3.28 11.13
N PHE A 243 -13.63 -4.23 11.72
CA PHE A 243 -14.11 -5.61 11.80
C PHE A 243 -15.17 -5.76 12.88
N ASP A 244 -16.30 -6.35 12.52
CA ASP A 244 -17.21 -6.97 13.46
C ASP A 244 -16.73 -8.41 13.72
N PRO A 245 -16.33 -8.77 14.95
CA PRO A 245 -15.90 -10.13 15.27
C PRO A 245 -16.98 -11.20 14.99
N ALA A 246 -18.26 -10.80 14.93
CA ALA A 246 -19.37 -11.69 14.57
C ALA A 246 -19.56 -11.82 13.04
N ALA A 247 -18.95 -10.96 12.24
CA ALA A 247 -19.13 -10.88 10.79
C ALA A 247 -17.81 -10.54 10.06
N LEU A 248 -16.79 -11.36 10.30
CA LEU A 248 -15.52 -11.24 9.58
C LEU A 248 -15.69 -11.52 8.08
N PRO A 249 -14.93 -10.81 7.20
CA PRO A 249 -14.85 -11.15 5.79
C PRO A 249 -14.53 -12.61 5.52
N ALA A 250 -14.98 -13.13 4.38
CA ALA A 250 -14.64 -14.49 3.96
C ALA A 250 -13.11 -14.63 3.78
N PRO A 251 -12.53 -15.81 4.06
CA PRO A 251 -11.11 -16.05 3.85
C PRO A 251 -10.67 -15.71 2.42
N GLY A 252 -9.68 -14.83 2.30
CA GLY A 252 -9.19 -14.30 1.03
C GLY A 252 -9.77 -12.93 0.65
N ASP A 253 -10.83 -12.47 1.30
CA ASP A 253 -11.40 -11.13 1.13
C ASP A 253 -10.91 -10.14 2.17
N GLU A 254 -10.21 -10.60 3.21
CA GLU A 254 -9.55 -9.70 4.15
C GLU A 254 -8.48 -8.84 3.46
N TYR A 255 -8.16 -7.74 4.14
CA TYR A 255 -7.03 -6.88 3.78
C TYR A 255 -5.72 -7.66 3.67
N LYS A 256 -4.96 -7.35 2.62
CA LYS A 256 -3.73 -8.04 2.25
C LYS A 256 -2.88 -7.15 1.34
N VAL A 257 -1.58 -7.38 1.34
CA VAL A 257 -0.61 -6.59 0.59
C VAL A 257 -0.30 -7.26 -0.75
N PHE A 258 -0.41 -6.48 -1.82
CA PHE A 258 0.02 -6.82 -3.16
C PHE A 258 1.20 -5.95 -3.58
N VAL A 259 1.89 -6.39 -4.64
CA VAL A 259 2.96 -5.63 -5.27
C VAL A 259 2.95 -5.79 -6.80
N GLY A 260 3.36 -4.74 -7.50
CA GLY A 260 3.88 -4.84 -8.86
C GLY A 260 5.24 -4.16 -8.95
N ARG A 261 6.00 -4.44 -10.02
CA ARG A 261 7.30 -3.81 -10.24
C ARG A 261 7.43 -3.20 -11.64
N SER A 262 8.30 -2.21 -11.78
CA SER A 262 8.63 -1.54 -13.04
C SER A 262 10.07 -1.05 -13.01
N GLU A 263 10.72 -0.87 -14.17
CA GLU A 263 12.02 -0.19 -14.25
C GLU A 263 11.88 1.34 -14.15
N SER A 264 10.65 1.85 -14.16
CA SER A 264 10.30 3.27 -13.99
C SER A 264 9.46 3.47 -12.73
N ALA A 265 9.74 4.52 -11.97
CA ALA A 265 8.98 4.88 -10.77
C ALA A 265 7.53 5.32 -11.05
N SER A 266 7.20 5.62 -12.31
CA SER A 266 5.85 5.93 -12.78
C SER A 266 5.19 4.78 -13.55
N GLY A 267 5.80 3.58 -13.51
CA GLY A 267 5.29 2.41 -14.20
C GLY A 267 5.58 2.41 -15.72
N PRO A 268 4.88 1.54 -16.48
CA PRO A 268 3.80 0.67 -16.01
C PRO A 268 4.30 -0.40 -15.04
N PHE A 269 3.54 -0.64 -13.97
CA PHE A 269 3.81 -1.70 -13.00
C PHE A 269 3.09 -2.98 -13.41
N VAL A 270 3.78 -4.12 -13.31
CA VAL A 270 3.22 -5.44 -13.60
C VAL A 270 3.42 -6.38 -12.42
N GLY A 271 2.53 -7.36 -12.24
CA GLY A 271 2.72 -8.47 -11.31
C GLY A 271 3.63 -9.58 -11.87
N ALA A 272 3.92 -10.60 -11.06
CA ALA A 272 4.77 -11.75 -11.40
C ALA A 272 4.27 -12.57 -12.60
N THR A 273 2.97 -12.53 -12.88
CA THR A 273 2.35 -13.16 -14.06
C THR A 273 2.45 -12.29 -15.32
N GLY A 274 3.03 -11.08 -15.23
CA GLY A 274 3.12 -10.11 -16.32
C GLY A 274 1.89 -9.23 -16.50
N LYS A 275 0.82 -9.45 -15.73
CA LYS A 275 -0.42 -8.68 -15.82
C LYS A 275 -0.23 -7.26 -15.24
N PRO A 276 -0.62 -6.18 -15.96
CA PRO A 276 -0.55 -4.80 -15.46
C PRO A 276 -1.36 -4.57 -14.19
N LEU A 277 -0.87 -3.75 -13.27
CA LEU A 277 -1.61 -3.37 -12.07
C LEU A 277 -2.90 -2.58 -12.38
N THR A 278 -2.93 -1.85 -13.50
CA THR A 278 -4.10 -1.14 -14.03
C THR A 278 -5.17 -2.06 -14.64
N GLU A 279 -4.91 -3.36 -14.68
CA GLU A 279 -5.82 -4.37 -15.21
C GLU A 279 -6.09 -5.45 -14.16
N THR A 280 -6.10 -5.12 -12.87
CA THR A 280 -6.24 -6.11 -11.78
C THR A 280 -5.11 -7.15 -11.82
N GLY A 281 -3.89 -6.67 -12.03
CA GLY A 281 -2.67 -7.43 -11.83
C GLY A 281 -2.25 -7.45 -10.36
N GLY A 282 -0.97 -7.72 -10.13
CA GLY A 282 -0.36 -7.72 -8.80
C GLY A 282 0.08 -9.10 -8.35
N THR A 283 0.92 -9.12 -7.33
CA THR A 283 1.47 -10.33 -6.71
C THR A 283 1.25 -10.23 -5.23
N LEU A 284 0.62 -11.24 -4.64
CA LEU A 284 0.37 -11.30 -3.21
C LEU A 284 1.70 -11.39 -2.46
N VAL A 285 1.91 -10.50 -1.49
CA VAL A 285 3.13 -10.43 -0.68
C VAL A 285 2.85 -10.86 0.75
N LEU A 286 1.71 -10.44 1.31
CA LEU A 286 1.35 -10.70 2.70
C LEU A 286 -0.17 -10.82 2.81
N ALA A 287 -0.64 -11.88 3.44
CA ALA A 287 -2.06 -12.10 3.73
C ALA A 287 -2.23 -12.59 5.17
N SER A 288 -3.48 -12.70 5.62
CA SER A 288 -3.81 -13.29 6.91
C SER A 288 -3.19 -14.68 7.09
N HIS A 289 -2.53 -14.91 8.22
CA HIS A 289 -1.89 -16.18 8.60
C HIS A 289 -1.68 -16.22 10.12
N ASP A 290 -1.69 -17.40 10.73
CA ASP A 290 -1.50 -17.56 12.18
C ASP A 290 -2.31 -16.52 13.00
N ASN A 291 -1.63 -15.74 13.85
CA ASN A 291 -2.22 -14.66 14.64
C ASN A 291 -2.18 -13.29 13.95
N VAL A 292 -1.83 -13.22 12.66
CA VAL A 292 -1.81 -12.01 11.85
C VAL A 292 -3.06 -12.00 10.98
N TYR A 293 -4.03 -11.15 11.32
CA TYR A 293 -5.28 -10.99 10.58
C TYR A 293 -5.32 -9.63 9.86
N ALA A 294 -5.74 -9.65 8.59
CA ALA A 294 -5.91 -8.49 7.73
C ALA A 294 -4.69 -7.53 7.70
N PRO A 295 -3.46 -8.01 7.41
CA PRO A 295 -2.28 -7.16 7.38
C PRO A 295 -2.26 -6.22 6.17
N GLY A 296 -1.89 -4.95 6.37
CA GLY A 296 -1.71 -3.99 5.29
C GLY A 296 -1.36 -2.57 5.75
N GLY A 297 -1.68 -1.57 4.91
CA GLY A 297 -1.37 -0.15 5.17
C GLY A 297 0.13 0.06 5.36
N ASN A 298 0.93 -0.54 4.47
CA ASN A 298 2.35 -0.75 4.73
C ASN A 298 3.23 0.40 4.24
N SER A 299 4.39 0.53 4.90
CA SER A 299 5.56 1.25 4.39
C SER A 299 6.77 0.32 4.33
N VAL A 300 7.77 0.67 3.52
CA VAL A 300 9.02 -0.09 3.38
C VAL A 300 10.20 0.87 3.48
N PHE A 301 11.22 0.48 4.23
CA PHE A 301 12.45 1.26 4.33
C PHE A 301 13.70 0.37 4.41
N TRP A 302 14.84 0.95 4.05
CA TRP A 302 16.14 0.34 4.26
C TRP A 302 16.60 0.59 5.69
N ASP A 303 16.78 -0.46 6.51
CA ASP A 303 17.34 -0.31 7.85
C ASP A 303 18.87 -0.20 7.77
N PRO A 304 19.46 0.96 8.11
CA PRO A 304 20.91 1.14 8.02
C PRO A 304 21.67 0.34 9.09
N LYS A 305 21.03 -0.16 10.15
CA LYS A 305 21.69 -0.98 11.17
C LYS A 305 21.83 -2.44 10.74
N SER A 306 20.74 -3.08 10.32
CA SER A 306 20.78 -4.48 9.86
C SER A 306 21.21 -4.63 8.40
N LYS A 307 21.20 -3.55 7.60
CA LYS A 307 21.43 -3.59 6.15
C LYS A 307 20.44 -4.52 5.44
N ARG A 308 19.17 -4.42 5.82
CA ARG A 308 18.06 -5.17 5.23
C ARG A 308 16.87 -4.24 4.99
N ASP A 309 16.08 -4.56 3.98
CA ASP A 309 14.78 -3.94 3.76
C ASP A 309 13.80 -4.42 4.84
N VAL A 310 13.01 -3.51 5.38
CA VAL A 310 12.01 -3.79 6.42
C VAL A 310 10.67 -3.26 5.95
N ILE A 311 9.65 -4.12 6.00
CA ILE A 311 8.25 -3.73 5.84
C ILE A 311 7.64 -3.46 7.21
N ALA A 312 6.97 -2.32 7.36
CA ALA A 312 6.11 -2.01 8.48
C ALA A 312 4.66 -2.01 8.01
N TYR A 313 3.76 -2.63 8.78
CA TYR A 313 2.35 -2.76 8.45
C TYR A 313 1.53 -2.83 9.73
N HIS A 314 0.24 -2.54 9.65
CA HIS A 314 -0.67 -2.84 10.75
C HIS A 314 -1.32 -4.20 10.53
N TYR A 315 -1.71 -4.86 11.61
CA TYR A 315 -2.55 -6.06 11.56
C TYR A 315 -3.45 -6.14 12.79
N ARG A 316 -4.42 -7.07 12.79
CA ARG A 316 -5.21 -7.43 13.97
C ARG A 316 -4.73 -8.78 14.51
N PRO A 317 -4.45 -8.91 15.83
CA PRO A 317 -4.30 -10.22 16.44
C PRO A 317 -5.57 -11.04 16.21
N ARG A 318 -5.46 -12.23 15.60
CA ARG A 318 -6.63 -13.07 15.27
C ARG A 318 -7.37 -13.55 16.53
N ASP A 319 -6.64 -13.77 17.61
CA ASP A 319 -7.17 -14.14 18.92
C ASP A 319 -7.85 -12.98 19.67
N ASP A 320 -7.72 -11.74 19.18
CA ASP A 320 -8.28 -10.54 19.80
C ASP A 320 -8.65 -9.47 18.75
N ILE A 321 -9.50 -9.85 17.77
CA ILE A 321 -9.98 -8.92 16.75
C ILE A 321 -10.97 -7.95 17.41
N ARG A 322 -10.57 -6.68 17.47
CA ARG A 322 -11.35 -5.56 18.01
C ARG A 322 -11.28 -4.36 17.06
N GLY A 323 -11.92 -3.27 17.46
CA GLY A 323 -11.91 -2.01 16.71
C GLY A 323 -10.51 -1.42 16.50
N ASP A 324 -10.46 -0.36 15.69
CA ASP A 324 -9.23 0.18 15.10
C ASP A 324 -8.08 0.49 16.08
N ALA A 325 -8.41 0.95 17.28
CA ALA A 325 -7.42 1.21 18.34
C ALA A 325 -6.58 -0.01 18.77
N ASN A 326 -6.95 -1.23 18.37
CA ASN A 326 -6.22 -2.46 18.67
C ASN A 326 -5.34 -2.96 17.51
N SER A 327 -5.20 -2.17 16.45
CA SER A 327 -4.20 -2.40 15.41
C SER A 327 -2.80 -2.50 15.98
N VAL A 328 -2.03 -3.52 15.60
CA VAL A 328 -0.67 -3.74 16.10
C VAL A 328 0.34 -3.56 14.97
N LEU A 329 1.49 -2.96 15.30
CA LEU A 329 2.64 -2.82 14.40
C LEU A 329 3.27 -4.19 14.13
N GLY A 330 3.25 -4.62 12.87
CA GLY A 330 4.05 -5.71 12.35
C GLY A 330 5.32 -5.18 11.69
N LEU A 331 6.46 -5.80 12.01
CA LEU A 331 7.73 -5.57 11.31
C LEU A 331 8.27 -6.90 10.81
N ASN A 332 8.61 -6.98 9.53
CA ASN A 332 9.32 -8.11 8.93
C ASN A 332 10.45 -7.61 8.04
N TYR A 333 11.45 -8.45 7.83
CA TYR A 333 12.43 -8.19 6.79
C TYR A 333 11.86 -8.60 5.43
N LEU A 334 12.30 -7.92 4.37
CA LEU A 334 12.05 -8.31 2.98
C LEU A 334 13.34 -8.81 2.33
N ASP A 335 13.22 -9.84 1.51
CA ASP A 335 14.25 -10.27 0.57
C ASP A 335 13.74 -10.09 -0.86
N PHE A 336 14.55 -9.43 -1.69
CA PHE A 336 14.27 -9.18 -3.12
C PHE A 336 15.11 -10.06 -4.05
N SER A 337 15.90 -11.00 -3.53
CA SER A 337 16.85 -11.84 -4.30
C SER A 337 16.18 -12.67 -5.41
N SER A 338 14.91 -13.04 -5.24
CA SER A 338 14.11 -13.73 -6.25
C SER A 338 13.64 -12.81 -7.40
N GLY A 339 13.85 -11.50 -7.28
CA GLY A 339 13.25 -10.46 -8.10
C GLY A 339 11.90 -9.97 -7.59
N TRP A 340 11.27 -10.66 -6.64
CA TRP A 340 10.04 -10.26 -5.97
C TRP A 340 10.26 -10.15 -4.46
N PRO A 341 9.57 -9.24 -3.75
CA PRO A 341 9.66 -9.16 -2.30
C PRO A 341 9.10 -10.44 -1.67
N VAL A 342 9.88 -11.03 -0.78
CA VAL A 342 9.48 -12.15 0.05
C VAL A 342 9.73 -11.77 1.51
N LEU A 343 8.71 -11.94 2.36
CA LEU A 343 8.91 -11.74 3.80
C LEU A 343 9.81 -12.83 4.37
N VAL A 344 10.76 -12.42 5.19
CA VAL A 344 11.73 -13.29 5.85
C VAL A 344 11.88 -12.90 7.34
N SER A 345 12.39 -13.83 8.14
CA SER A 345 12.61 -13.65 9.58
C SER A 345 13.83 -12.81 9.95
#